data_AF-A0A920JNT2-F1
#
_entry.id   AF-A0A920JNT2-F1
#
_cell.length_a   1.000
_cell.length_b   1.000
_cell.length_c   1.000
_cell.angle_alpha   90.00
_cell.angle_beta   90.00
_cell.angle_gamma   90.00
#
_symmetry.space_group_name_H-M   'P 1'
#
loop_
_entity.id
_entity.type
_entity.pdbx_description
1 polymer ?
#
loop_
_entity_poly.entity_id
_entity_poly.type
_entity_poly.pdbx_seq_one_letter_code
_entity_poly.pdbx_strand_id
1 'polypeptide(L)'
;MKKGIGLSAIQINVITRVITIDVSKEHNQKIVLINPVILEMSEPILFDEGCLSVPGFYEKVERFNHIKYEAKDVDGNKFNSEASELLAV
;
A
#
# COMPACT_ATOMS: atom_id res chain seq x y z
N MET A 1 -20.02 -2.50 5.49
CA MET A 1 -18.86 -2.70 4.58
C MET A 1 -17.68 -1.98 5.20
N LYS A 2 -16.57 -2.67 5.50
CA LYS A 2 -15.32 -1.97 5.84
C LYS A 2 -14.84 -1.28 4.56
N LYS A 3 -14.54 0.01 4.63
CA LYS A 3 -13.96 0.75 3.51
C LYS A 3 -12.54 0.24 3.30
N GLY A 4 -12.17 -0.10 2.06
CA GLY A 4 -10.80 -0.47 1.73
C GLY A 4 -9.88 0.74 1.85
N ILE A 5 -8.67 0.51 2.36
CA ILE A 5 -7.63 1.53 2.52
C ILE A 5 -6.58 1.48 1.40
N GLY A 6 -6.59 0.44 0.57
CA GLY A 6 -5.66 0.27 -0.54
C GLY A 6 -6.31 -0.45 -1.72
N LEU A 7 -5.89 -0.09 -2.93
CA LEU A 7 -6.30 -0.73 -4.17
C LEU A 7 -5.15 -0.76 -5.17
N SER A 8 -4.92 -1.92 -5.78
CA SER A 8 -4.01 -2.06 -6.92
C SER A 8 -4.78 -2.13 -8.23
N ALA A 9 -4.19 -1.60 -9.30
CA ALA A 9 -4.79 -1.64 -10.64
C ALA A 9 -5.13 -3.07 -11.11
N ILE A 10 -4.33 -4.07 -10.71
CA ILE A 10 -4.56 -5.47 -11.03
C ILE A 10 -5.91 -5.97 -10.50
N GLN A 11 -6.39 -5.48 -9.35
CA GLN A 11 -7.68 -5.89 -8.77
C GLN A 11 -8.89 -5.48 -9.61
N ILE A 12 -8.71 -4.49 -10.50
CA ILE A 12 -9.72 -4.03 -11.46
C ILE A 12 -9.35 -4.40 -12.90
N ASN A 13 -8.51 -5.42 -13.09
CA ASN A 13 -8.07 -5.95 -14.38
C ASN A 13 -7.33 -4.92 -15.27
N VAL A 14 -6.61 -3.99 -14.64
CA VAL A 14 -5.71 -3.04 -15.33
C VAL A 14 -4.27 -3.47 -15.09
N ILE A 15 -3.59 -3.92 -16.15
CA ILE A 15 -2.23 -4.48 -16.08
C ILE A 15 -1.19 -3.34 -16.08
N THR A 16 -1.21 -2.57 -15.00
CA THR A 16 -0.27 -1.46 -14.77
C THR A 16 0.20 -1.49 -13.32
N ARG A 17 1.47 -1.19 -13.07
CA ARG A 17 2.02 -1.11 -11.71
C ARG A 17 1.64 0.21 -11.04
N VAL A 18 0.41 0.31 -10.56
CA VAL A 18 -0.14 1.47 -9.85
C VAL A 18 -0.92 1.00 -8.64
N ILE A 19 -0.71 1.69 -7.51
CA ILE A 19 -1.50 1.50 -6.29
C ILE A 19 -1.98 2.85 -5.75
N THR A 20 -3.16 2.82 -5.14
CA THR A 20 -3.71 3.96 -4.39
C THR A 20 -3.94 3.54 -2.95
N ILE A 21 -3.54 4.38 -2.00
CA ILE A 21 -3.63 4.10 -0.56
C ILE A 21 -4.21 5.31 0.15
N ASP A 22 -5.09 5.09 1.13
CA ASP A 22 -5.57 6.10 2.06
C ASP A 22 -5.87 5.45 3.41
N VAL A 23 -4.94 5.63 4.35
CA VAL A 23 -5.03 5.14 5.73
C VAL A 23 -5.60 6.18 6.69
N SER A 24 -5.95 7.36 6.20
CA SER A 24 -6.51 8.42 7.05
C SER A 24 -7.93 8.07 7.49
N LYS A 25 -8.27 8.40 8.75
CA LYS A 25 -9.61 8.14 9.32
C LYS A 25 -10.72 8.80 8.50
N GLU A 26 -10.45 9.99 7.96
CA GLU A 26 -11.40 10.79 7.20
C GLU A 26 -11.41 10.46 5.69
N HIS A 27 -10.53 9.55 5.23
CA HIS A 27 -10.35 9.21 3.81
C HIS A 27 -10.12 10.43 2.90
N ASN A 28 -9.23 11.32 3.35
CA ASN A 28 -8.90 12.58 2.67
C ASN A 28 -7.40 12.73 2.38
N GLN A 29 -6.59 11.69 2.62
CA GLN A 29 -5.15 11.70 2.37
C GLN A 29 -4.77 10.57 1.40
N LYS A 30 -5.22 10.72 0.15
CA LYS A 30 -4.93 9.76 -0.91
C LYS A 30 -3.49 9.86 -1.37
N ILE A 31 -2.82 8.72 -1.39
CA ILE A 31 -1.49 8.52 -1.94
C ILE A 31 -1.64 7.72 -3.22
N VAL A 32 -1.00 8.17 -4.30
CA VAL A 32 -0.94 7.44 -5.57
C VAL A 32 0.51 7.14 -5.86
N LEU A 33 0.85 5.85 -5.97
CA LEU A 33 2.20 5.40 -6.26
C LEU A 33 2.21 4.71 -7.62
N ILE A 34 2.91 5.33 -8.58
CA ILE A 34 3.16 4.73 -9.89
C ILE A 34 4.54 4.10 -9.86
N ASN A 35 4.64 2.85 -10.32
CA ASN A 35 5.88 2.11 -10.36
C ASN A 35 6.66 2.01 -9.02
N PRO A 36 6.00 1.80 -7.86
CA PRO A 36 6.70 1.74 -6.58
C PRO A 36 7.72 0.59 -6.52
N VAL A 37 8.81 0.84 -5.80
CA VAL A 37 9.87 -0.12 -5.47
C VAL A 37 10.31 0.11 -4.03
N ILE A 38 10.33 -0.96 -3.21
CA ILE A 38 10.89 -0.91 -1.86
C ILE A 38 12.42 -0.92 -1.95
N LEU A 39 13.05 0.03 -1.26
CA LEU A 39 14.50 0.21 -1.23
C LEU A 39 15.12 -0.35 0.06
N GLU A 40 14.46 -0.11 1.19
CA GLU A 40 14.89 -0.55 2.52
C GLU A 40 13.66 -1.04 3.29
N MET A 41 13.87 -2.02 4.17
CA MET A 41 12.85 -2.63 5.01
C MET A 41 13.38 -2.85 6.41
N SER A 42 12.52 -2.65 7.41
CA SER A 42 12.82 -2.94 8.82
C SER A 42 12.91 -4.44 9.11
N GLU A 43 13.05 -4.79 10.39
CA GLU A 43 12.78 -6.15 10.85
C GLU A 43 11.32 -6.55 10.58
N PRO A 44 11.07 -7.84 10.30
CA PRO A 44 9.73 -8.35 10.01
C PRO A 44 8.86 -8.41 11.27
N ILE A 45 7.56 -8.20 11.06
CA ILE A 45 6.49 -8.33 12.04
C ILE A 45 5.38 -9.23 11.50
N LEU A 46 4.59 -9.82 12.39
CA LEU A 46 3.33 -10.46 12.02
C LEU A 46 2.19 -9.44 12.08
N PHE A 47 1.42 -9.34 11.00
CA PHE A 47 0.28 -8.43 10.90
C PHE A 47 -0.97 -9.16 10.36
N ASP A 48 -2.15 -8.81 10.86
CA ASP A 48 -3.43 -9.36 10.39
C ASP A 48 -3.92 -8.57 9.15
N GLU A 49 -3.87 -9.19 7.96
CA GLU A 49 -4.31 -8.56 6.71
C GLU A 49 -5.61 -9.15 6.18
N GLY A 50 -6.36 -8.33 5.45
CA GLY A 50 -7.50 -8.76 4.63
C GLY A 50 -7.47 -8.04 3.29
N CYS A 51 -8.14 -8.61 2.28
CA CYS A 51 -8.11 -8.11 0.91
C CYS A 51 -9.52 -7.87 0.36
N LEU A 52 -9.72 -6.78 -0.38
CA LEU A 52 -10.98 -6.51 -1.08
C LEU A 52 -11.33 -7.60 -2.11
N SER A 53 -10.33 -8.30 -2.64
CA SER A 53 -10.51 -9.40 -3.58
C SER A 53 -10.86 -10.73 -2.92
N VAL A 54 -10.72 -10.85 -1.59
CA VAL A 54 -11.05 -12.06 -0.82
C VAL A 54 -11.88 -11.67 0.42
N PRO A 55 -13.18 -11.34 0.25
CA PRO A 55 -14.00 -10.82 1.34
C PRO A 55 -14.20 -11.81 2.49
N GLY A 56 -14.08 -11.32 3.73
CA GLY A 56 -14.36 -12.11 4.94
C GLY A 56 -13.19 -12.96 5.45
N PHE A 57 -12.06 -12.96 4.75
CA PHE A 57 -10.85 -13.68 5.15
C PHE A 57 -9.80 -12.72 5.72
N TYR A 58 -9.19 -13.12 6.83
CA TYR A 58 -8.09 -12.41 7.48
C TYR A 58 -7.02 -13.41 7.89
N GLU A 59 -5.76 -13.09 7.63
CA GLU A 59 -4.63 -13.99 7.92
C GLU A 59 -3.44 -13.21 8.46
N LYS A 60 -2.64 -13.87 9.31
CA LYS A 60 -1.36 -13.35 9.77
C LYS A 60 -0.31 -13.52 8.69
N VAL A 61 0.27 -12.41 8.25
CA VAL A 61 1.33 -12.39 7.24
C VAL A 61 2.56 -11.65 7.76
N GLU A 62 3.74 -12.02 7.26
CA GLU A 62 4.99 -11.32 7.55
C GLU A 62 5.08 -10.03 6.72
N ARG A 63 5.31 -8.92 7.40
CA ARG A 63 5.43 -7.56 6.83
C ARG A 63 6.49 -6.76 7.57
N PHE A 64 6.71 -5.53 7.13
CA PHE A 64 7.68 -4.62 7.73
C PHE A 64 6.93 -3.43 8.33
N ASN A 65 7.30 -3.03 9.55
CA ASN A 65 6.66 -1.89 10.21
C ASN A 65 7.16 -0.54 9.68
N HIS A 66 8.25 -0.55 8.91
CA HIS A 66 8.85 0.60 8.28
C HIS A 66 9.51 0.18 6.96
N ILE A 67 9.27 0.95 5.90
CA ILE A 67 9.93 0.79 4.59
C ILE A 67 10.35 2.16 4.03
N LYS A 68 11.42 2.17 3.24
CA LYS A 68 11.71 3.26 2.30
C LYS A 68 11.37 2.80 0.89
N TYR A 69 10.78 3.67 0.09
CA TYR A 69 10.40 3.34 -1.27
C TYR A 69 10.68 4.48 -2.25
N GLU A 70 10.96 4.11 -3.51
CA GLU A 70 10.92 5.00 -4.68
C GLU A 70 9.58 4.80 -5.39
N ALA A 71 8.97 5.88 -5.86
CA ALA A 71 7.80 5.83 -6.74
C ALA A 71 7.79 7.02 -7.70
N LYS A 72 6.82 7.02 -8.61
CA LYS A 72 6.44 8.19 -9.40
C LYS A 72 5.08 8.71 -8.95
N ASP A 73 4.92 10.04 -8.98
CA ASP A 73 3.63 10.69 -8.80
C ASP A 73 2.78 10.64 -10.08
N VAL A 74 1.59 11.26 -10.03
CA VAL A 74 0.65 11.32 -11.16
C VAL A 74 1.18 12.13 -12.35
N ASP A 75 2.13 13.03 -12.11
CA ASP A 75 2.80 13.83 -13.14
C ASP A 75 4.03 13.12 -13.72
N GLY A 76 4.39 11.96 -13.15
CA GLY A 76 5.50 11.12 -13.59
C GLY A 76 6.84 11.47 -12.93
N ASN A 77 6.87 12.41 -11.99
CA ASN A 77 8.09 12.77 -11.27
C ASN A 77 8.46 11.68 -10.28
N LYS A 78 9.74 11.33 -10.23
CA LYS A 78 10.26 10.38 -9.25
C LYS A 78 10.42 11.03 -7.88
N PHE A 79 10.09 10.28 -6.84
CA PHE A 79 10.34 10.68 -5.47
C PHE A 79 10.67 9.47 -4.60
N ASN A 80 11.36 9.72 -3.49
CA ASN A 80 11.58 8.76 -2.41
C ASN A 80 10.78 9.19 -1.19
N SER A 81 10.23 8.22 -0.47
CA SER A 81 9.50 8.48 0.76
C SER A 81 9.62 7.28 1.71
N GLU A 82 9.16 7.47 2.94
CA GLU A 82 9.14 6.46 3.98
C GLU A 82 7.69 6.18 4.37
N ALA A 83 7.39 4.93 4.68
CA ALA A 83 6.12 4.53 5.25
C ALA A 83 6.37 3.84 6.59
N SER A 84 5.45 4.00 7.53
CA SER A 84 5.51 3.36 8.84
C SER A 84 4.13 2.89 9.27
N GLU A 85 4.12 1.95 10.22
CA GLU A 85 2.90 1.35 10.77
C GLU A 85 1.98 0.82 9.66
N LEU A 86 0.69 1.17 9.70
CA LEU A 86 -0.31 0.70 8.75
C LEU A 86 -0.02 1.07 7.28
N LEU A 87 0.74 2.14 7.03
CA LEU A 87 1.09 2.53 5.66
C LEU A 87 2.23 1.68 5.08
N ALA A 88 3.05 1.06 5.94
CA ALA A 88 4.18 0.23 5.52
C ALA A 88 3.80 -1.22 5.20
N VAL A 89 2.67 -1.67 5.75
CA VAL A 89 2.06 -2.99 5.59
C VAL A 89 1.24 -3.03 4.30
#